data_AF-A0A6G1R233-F1
#
_entry.id   AF-A0A6G1R233-F1
#
_cell.length_a   1.000
_cell.length_b   1.000
_cell.length_c   1.000
_cell.angle_alpha   90.00
_cell.angle_beta   90.00
_cell.angle_gamma   90.00
#
_symmetry.space_group_name_H-M   'P 1'
#
loop_
_entity.id
_entity.type
_entity.pdbx_description
1 polymer ?
#
loop_
_entity_poly.entity_id
_entity_poly.type
_entity_poly.pdbx_seq_one_letter_code
_entity_poly.pdbx_strand_id
1 'polypeptide(L)'
;LDARPLPAWFDQAKVGVFVHWGVFSVPAWGSEWFWWHWQGENRTDYERFMRLRYPPHTTYADFAPHFTAHDFQPREWAQLFQKAGARYVVLTTKHHEGFTNWGSPVSWNWNSLDMGPHQDLVGKLGEALRESNIRYGLYHSLLEWFNPLYLADKKSGFKTQDFVLKKTMPELYDLVLKYKPDLIWSDGDWEAPESYWNSTSFLAWLYNDSPVKDTVVVNDRWCNNCSCHHGGYYNCADKYKPGTLPAHKWEMCSSIDKLSWGYRSNMNVAELMDEASIITELVQTVSFGGNYLLNVGPTKEGVIVPIFQERLLALGRWLDTNGEAIYKSKPWRVQTDNSTDMVWYTSKGPAVYAIFLIWPQDSVLKLAAPIPSPATQVTMLGFAGTLKWQRSPSEGLLITLPYMPPPPLPVPPQAGWTVKLEGVK
;
A
#
# COMPACT_ATOMS: atom_id res chain seq x y z
N LEU A 1 -7.66 20.94 -11.00
CA LEU A 1 -6.84 19.74 -10.70
C LEU A 1 -7.73 18.52 -10.54
N ASP A 2 -8.73 18.57 -9.66
CA ASP A 2 -9.63 17.43 -9.36
C ASP A 2 -10.55 16.99 -10.52
N ALA A 3 -10.71 17.81 -11.56
CA ALA A 3 -11.47 17.43 -12.75
C ALA A 3 -10.73 16.40 -13.64
N ARG A 4 -9.45 16.10 -13.36
CA ARG A 4 -8.67 15.14 -14.14
C ARG A 4 -9.23 13.72 -13.95
N PRO A 5 -9.54 12.99 -15.02
CA PRO A 5 -10.01 11.62 -14.90
C PRO A 5 -8.91 10.72 -14.33
N LEU A 6 -9.32 9.78 -13.48
CA LEU A 6 -8.42 8.76 -12.95
C LEU A 6 -7.87 7.87 -14.09
N PRO A 7 -6.55 7.65 -14.18
CA PRO A 7 -5.99 6.69 -15.12
C PRO A 7 -6.56 5.29 -14.91
N ALA A 8 -7.08 4.66 -15.97
CA ALA A 8 -7.78 3.38 -15.89
C ALA A 8 -6.93 2.26 -15.27
N TRP A 9 -5.61 2.30 -15.46
CA TRP A 9 -4.71 1.30 -14.89
C TRP A 9 -4.80 1.28 -13.35
N PHE A 10 -4.95 2.44 -12.69
CA PHE A 10 -4.96 2.51 -11.24
C PHE A 10 -6.22 1.88 -10.68
N ASP A 11 -7.40 2.16 -11.26
CA ASP A 11 -8.62 1.49 -10.84
C ASP A 11 -8.57 -0.03 -11.10
N GLN A 12 -7.94 -0.45 -12.19
CA GLN A 12 -7.88 -1.86 -12.57
C GLN A 12 -6.86 -2.69 -11.77
N ALA A 13 -5.84 -2.03 -11.21
CA ALA A 13 -4.70 -2.66 -10.55
C ALA A 13 -5.08 -3.40 -9.26
N LYS A 14 -5.89 -2.77 -8.41
CA LYS A 14 -6.40 -3.27 -7.11
C LYS A 14 -5.38 -3.62 -6.04
N VAL A 15 -4.26 -4.26 -6.38
CA VAL A 15 -3.26 -4.78 -5.44
C VAL A 15 -1.91 -4.10 -5.71
N GLY A 16 -1.33 -3.49 -4.68
CA GLY A 16 0.01 -2.94 -4.73
C GLY A 16 0.82 -3.28 -3.49
N VAL A 17 2.13 -3.08 -3.57
CA VAL A 17 3.06 -3.23 -2.45
C VAL A 17 3.70 -1.91 -2.12
N PHE A 18 3.72 -1.56 -0.83
CA PHE A 18 4.44 -0.41 -0.31
C PHE A 18 5.77 -0.87 0.28
N VAL A 19 6.82 -0.07 0.13
CA VAL A 19 8.13 -0.35 0.70
C VAL A 19 8.61 0.86 1.48
N HIS A 20 8.65 0.75 2.81
CA HIS A 20 9.28 1.73 3.70
C HIS A 20 10.70 1.31 4.03
N TRP A 21 11.65 2.03 3.46
CA TRP A 21 13.07 1.72 3.56
C TRP A 21 13.88 3.01 3.61
N GLY A 22 14.79 3.11 4.57
CA GLY A 22 15.59 4.30 4.82
C GLY A 22 16.57 4.08 5.97
N VAL A 23 17.15 5.15 6.49
CA VAL A 23 18.18 5.08 7.54
C VAL A 23 17.59 4.52 8.84
N PHE A 24 16.28 4.70 9.09
CA PHE A 24 15.58 4.08 10.22
C PHE A 24 15.64 2.55 10.24
N SER A 25 15.93 1.89 9.10
CA SER A 25 16.15 0.44 9.05
C SER A 25 17.47 0.02 9.72
N VAL A 26 18.37 0.96 10.05
CA VAL A 26 19.65 0.70 10.72
C VAL A 26 19.48 0.42 12.21
N PRO A 27 18.84 1.32 13.00
CA PRO A 27 18.50 0.99 14.39
C PRO A 27 17.45 -0.12 14.47
N ALA A 28 16.59 -0.26 13.43
CA ALA A 28 15.63 -1.35 13.30
C ALA A 28 14.82 -1.59 14.58
N TRP A 29 14.27 -0.54 15.17
CA TRP A 29 13.57 -0.63 16.45
C TRP A 29 12.42 0.36 16.51
N GLY A 30 11.27 -0.09 17.03
CA GLY A 30 10.10 0.78 17.15
C GLY A 30 9.38 1.00 15.83
N SER A 31 9.81 1.97 15.02
CA SER A 31 9.26 2.26 13.69
C SER A 31 10.17 3.17 12.85
N GLU A 32 9.74 3.48 11.62
CA GLU A 32 10.33 4.53 10.77
C GLU A 32 10.26 5.94 11.36
N TRP A 33 9.52 6.12 12.47
CA TRP A 33 9.50 7.33 13.29
C TRP A 33 10.62 7.40 14.33
N PHE A 34 11.61 6.51 14.24
CA PHE A 34 12.70 6.41 15.22
C PHE A 34 13.31 7.76 15.59
N TRP A 35 13.69 8.58 14.61
CA TRP A 35 14.35 9.86 14.88
C TRP A 35 13.43 10.83 15.63
N TRP A 36 12.16 10.90 15.25
CA TRP A 36 11.18 11.74 15.93
C TRP A 36 10.89 11.27 17.35
N HIS A 37 10.64 9.97 17.55
CA HIS A 37 10.38 9.42 18.88
C HIS A 37 11.59 9.58 19.82
N TRP A 38 12.81 9.50 19.28
CA TRP A 38 14.02 9.67 20.06
C TRP A 38 14.34 11.14 20.36
N GLN A 39 14.32 12.03 19.37
CA GLN A 39 14.83 13.41 19.51
C GLN A 39 13.73 14.49 19.53
N GLY A 40 12.58 14.22 18.89
CA GLY A 40 11.44 15.13 18.88
C GLY A 40 10.60 15.00 20.16
N GLU A 41 10.24 13.76 20.50
CA GLU A 41 9.40 13.45 21.67
C GLU A 41 10.20 13.12 22.93
N ASN A 42 11.48 12.78 22.80
CA ASN A 42 12.34 12.31 23.90
C ASN A 42 11.72 11.14 24.68
N ARG A 43 11.20 10.14 23.94
CA ARG A 43 10.58 8.98 24.58
C ARG A 43 11.62 8.14 25.32
N THR A 44 11.31 7.81 26.58
CA THR A 44 12.24 7.14 27.50
C THR A 44 12.67 5.75 27.06
N ASP A 45 11.83 5.04 26.31
CA ASP A 45 12.12 3.74 25.73
C ASP A 45 13.14 3.82 24.58
N TYR A 46 13.04 4.85 23.72
CA TYR A 46 14.03 5.14 22.68
C TYR A 46 15.37 5.62 23.26
N GLU A 47 15.34 6.50 24.28
CA GLU A 47 16.56 6.92 24.98
C GLU A 47 17.28 5.75 25.65
N ARG A 48 16.51 4.85 26.30
CA ARG A 48 17.06 3.63 26.90
C ARG A 48 17.64 2.70 25.83
N PHE A 49 16.94 2.52 24.71
CA PHE A 49 17.45 1.74 23.58
C PHE A 49 18.80 2.29 23.10
N MET A 50 18.88 3.60 22.86
CA MET A 50 20.11 4.27 22.42
C MET A 50 21.25 4.08 23.43
N ARG A 51 21.00 4.34 24.72
CA ARG A 51 22.01 4.17 25.77
C ARG A 51 22.54 2.74 25.90
N LEU A 52 21.70 1.74 25.64
CA LEU A 52 22.08 0.33 25.78
C LEU A 52 22.77 -0.25 24.53
N ARG A 53 22.56 0.34 23.36
CA ARG A 53 22.98 -0.24 22.07
C ARG A 53 24.04 0.56 21.34
N TYR A 54 24.20 1.83 21.66
CA TYR A 54 25.10 2.73 20.94
C TYR A 54 25.99 3.54 21.90
N PRO A 55 27.19 3.95 21.45
CA PRO A 55 28.05 4.82 22.23
C PRO A 55 27.37 6.14 22.62
N PRO A 56 27.76 6.75 23.76
CA PRO A 56 27.36 8.11 24.09
C PRO A 56 27.68 9.07 22.92
N HIS A 57 26.85 10.10 22.76
CA HIS A 57 26.96 11.11 21.69
C HIS A 57 26.71 10.62 20.26
N THR A 58 26.29 9.37 20.06
CA THR A 58 25.74 8.92 18.78
C THR A 58 24.59 9.84 18.37
N THR A 59 24.61 10.31 17.14
CA THR A 59 23.54 11.10 16.50
C THR A 59 22.80 10.22 15.49
N TYR A 60 21.63 10.67 15.03
CA TYR A 60 20.89 9.93 14.01
C TYR A 60 21.64 9.85 12.67
N ALA A 61 22.40 10.89 12.34
CA ALA A 61 23.19 10.94 11.10
C ALA A 61 24.28 9.85 11.04
N ASP A 62 24.78 9.41 12.21
CA ASP A 62 25.78 8.34 12.31
C ASP A 62 25.23 6.98 11.84
N PHE A 63 23.91 6.83 11.68
CA PHE A 63 23.32 5.62 11.10
C PHE A 63 23.43 5.55 9.59
N ALA A 64 23.53 6.68 8.87
CA ALA A 64 23.51 6.68 7.40
C ALA A 64 24.63 5.85 6.75
N PRO A 65 25.90 5.88 7.21
CA PRO A 65 26.95 5.00 6.70
C PRO A 65 26.67 3.50 6.91
N HIS A 66 25.82 3.14 7.87
CA HIS A 66 25.48 1.75 8.19
C HIS A 66 24.24 1.24 7.44
N PHE A 67 23.57 2.12 6.70
CA PHE A 67 22.54 1.73 5.75
C PHE A 67 23.22 1.20 4.49
N THR A 68 23.52 -0.10 4.43
CA THR A 68 24.45 -0.63 3.42
C THR A 68 23.77 -1.09 2.13
N ALA A 69 22.53 -1.58 2.19
CA ALA A 69 21.82 -2.16 1.05
C ALA A 69 22.65 -3.21 0.27
N HIS A 70 23.56 -3.93 0.93
CA HIS A 70 24.50 -4.83 0.25
C HIS A 70 23.84 -6.06 -0.37
N ASP A 71 22.73 -6.53 0.23
CA ASP A 71 21.89 -7.65 -0.23
C ASP A 71 20.69 -7.15 -1.04
N PHE A 72 20.64 -5.88 -1.43
CA PHE A 72 19.56 -5.34 -2.24
C PHE A 72 19.61 -5.92 -3.66
N GLN A 73 18.68 -6.84 -3.94
CA GLN A 73 18.48 -7.47 -5.25
C GLN A 73 17.17 -6.97 -5.89
N PRO A 74 17.18 -5.88 -6.68
CA PRO A 74 15.95 -5.25 -7.19
C PRO A 74 15.11 -6.19 -8.06
N ARG A 75 15.74 -7.09 -8.84
CA ARG A 75 15.04 -8.08 -9.65
C ARG A 75 14.37 -9.17 -8.82
N GLU A 76 14.99 -9.58 -7.71
CA GLU A 76 14.37 -10.56 -6.80
C GLU A 76 13.19 -9.94 -6.06
N TRP A 77 13.30 -8.67 -5.65
CA TRP A 77 12.17 -7.92 -5.10
C TRP A 77 11.02 -7.82 -6.12
N ALA A 78 11.31 -7.42 -7.37
CA ALA A 78 10.29 -7.32 -8.41
C ALA A 78 9.61 -8.68 -8.68
N GLN A 79 10.37 -9.78 -8.70
CA GLN A 79 9.82 -11.13 -8.83
C GLN A 79 8.93 -11.52 -7.63
N LEU A 80 9.35 -11.19 -6.41
CA LEU A 80 8.54 -11.42 -5.21
C LEU A 80 7.21 -10.65 -5.29
N PHE A 81 7.25 -9.36 -5.65
CA PHE A 81 6.05 -8.54 -5.76
C PHE A 81 5.13 -9.01 -6.90
N GLN A 82 5.69 -9.46 -8.02
CA GLN A 82 4.93 -10.06 -9.11
C GLN A 82 4.21 -11.34 -8.63
N LYS A 83 4.93 -12.23 -7.94
CA LYS A 83 4.36 -13.45 -7.34
C LYS A 83 3.33 -13.16 -6.27
N ALA A 84 3.44 -12.03 -5.57
CA ALA A 84 2.43 -11.56 -4.62
C ALA A 84 1.15 -11.02 -5.30
N GLY A 85 1.12 -10.94 -6.63
CA GLY A 85 0.00 -10.39 -7.39
C GLY A 85 0.01 -8.87 -7.55
N ALA A 86 1.05 -8.18 -7.08
CA ALA A 86 1.11 -6.72 -7.15
C ALA A 86 1.08 -6.23 -8.62
N ARG A 87 0.30 -5.19 -8.88
CA ARG A 87 0.23 -4.49 -10.18
C ARG A 87 0.94 -3.14 -10.15
N TYR A 88 1.23 -2.63 -8.95
CA TYR A 88 2.03 -1.45 -8.73
C TYR A 88 2.84 -1.59 -7.44
N VAL A 89 3.97 -0.90 -7.35
CA VAL A 89 4.82 -0.85 -6.16
C VAL A 89 5.14 0.60 -5.86
N VAL A 90 5.06 1.00 -4.59
CA VAL A 90 5.40 2.34 -4.11
C VAL A 90 6.63 2.25 -3.20
N LEU A 91 7.72 2.93 -3.55
CA LEU A 91 8.94 2.97 -2.73
C LEU A 91 9.07 4.33 -2.04
N THR A 92 9.42 4.34 -0.76
CA THR A 92 9.85 5.57 -0.06
C THR A 92 11.12 6.13 -0.69
N THR A 93 10.99 7.18 -1.50
CA THR A 93 12.14 7.92 -2.03
C THR A 93 12.80 8.73 -0.93
N LYS A 94 11.97 9.37 -0.10
CA LYS A 94 12.34 10.17 1.07
C LYS A 94 11.24 10.04 2.12
N HIS A 95 11.59 9.64 3.33
CA HIS A 95 10.69 9.69 4.49
C HIS A 95 10.91 10.98 5.31
N HIS A 96 10.20 11.17 6.42
CA HIS A 96 10.28 12.38 7.25
C HIS A 96 11.68 12.68 7.83
N GLU A 97 12.57 11.68 7.85
CA GLU A 97 13.98 11.85 8.20
C GLU A 97 14.81 12.60 7.14
N GLY A 98 14.25 12.82 5.95
CA GLY A 98 14.88 13.58 4.87
C GLY A 98 15.98 12.85 4.09
N PHE A 99 16.33 11.62 4.45
CA PHE A 99 17.30 10.83 3.70
C PHE A 99 16.69 10.40 2.37
N THR A 100 17.39 10.68 1.27
CA THR A 100 16.93 10.34 -0.07
C THR A 100 17.56 9.03 -0.58
N ASN A 101 16.74 8.07 -1.00
CA ASN A 101 17.17 6.80 -1.59
C ASN A 101 17.66 6.91 -3.05
N TRP A 102 17.95 8.14 -3.48
CA TRP A 102 18.61 8.47 -4.73
C TRP A 102 19.47 9.71 -4.54
N GLY A 103 20.42 9.97 -5.43
CA GLY A 103 21.17 11.22 -5.42
C GLY A 103 20.31 12.41 -5.86
N SER A 104 19.60 13.01 -4.91
CA SER A 104 18.86 14.26 -5.09
C SER A 104 19.83 15.42 -5.34
N PRO A 105 19.49 16.36 -6.26
CA PRO A 105 20.32 17.54 -6.53
C PRO A 105 20.44 18.51 -5.35
N VAL A 106 19.61 18.33 -4.31
CA VAL A 106 19.52 19.23 -3.13
C VAL A 106 19.62 18.47 -1.80
N SER A 107 20.08 17.21 -1.82
CA SER A 107 20.33 16.37 -0.63
C SER A 107 21.80 15.99 -0.49
N TRP A 108 22.71 16.92 -0.74
CA TRP A 108 24.15 16.64 -0.69
C TRP A 108 24.55 15.98 0.65
N ASN A 109 25.25 14.85 0.56
CA ASN A 109 25.73 14.07 1.70
C ASN A 109 24.65 13.52 2.66
N TRP A 110 23.37 13.53 2.24
CA TRP A 110 22.25 12.92 2.96
C TRP A 110 21.37 12.12 2.00
N ASN A 111 22.03 11.21 1.26
CA ASN A 111 21.41 10.37 0.25
C ASN A 111 22.17 9.06 0.01
N SER A 112 21.53 8.11 -0.66
CA SER A 112 22.06 6.75 -0.86
C SER A 112 23.19 6.63 -1.89
N LEU A 113 23.46 7.66 -2.71
CA LEU A 113 24.64 7.70 -3.57
C LEU A 113 25.87 8.19 -2.81
N ASP A 114 25.70 9.22 -1.98
CA ASP A 114 26.81 9.85 -1.25
C ASP A 114 27.19 9.04 0.00
N MET A 115 26.22 8.41 0.66
CA MET A 115 26.40 7.75 1.97
C MET A 115 25.73 6.37 1.99
N GLY A 116 26.37 5.41 2.67
CA GLY A 116 25.81 4.08 2.90
C GLY A 116 25.85 3.20 1.63
N PRO A 117 24.75 3.06 0.86
CA PRO A 117 24.70 2.11 -0.27
C PRO A 117 25.62 2.43 -1.44
N HIS A 118 25.96 3.70 -1.66
CA HIS A 118 26.64 4.20 -2.86
C HIS A 118 25.97 3.77 -4.17
N GLN A 119 24.64 3.74 -4.18
CA GLN A 119 23.83 3.33 -5.34
C GLN A 119 22.46 4.03 -5.38
N ASP A 120 21.94 4.21 -6.59
CA ASP A 120 20.62 4.76 -6.86
C ASP A 120 19.55 3.67 -6.65
N LEU A 121 19.02 3.58 -5.43
CA LEU A 121 18.08 2.53 -5.04
C LEU A 121 16.72 2.73 -5.74
N VAL A 122 16.30 3.99 -5.87
CA VAL A 122 15.08 4.39 -6.58
C VAL A 122 15.15 3.93 -8.04
N GLY A 123 16.19 4.34 -8.77
CA GLY A 123 16.38 3.98 -10.18
C GLY A 123 16.45 2.48 -10.41
N LYS A 124 17.28 1.77 -9.63
CA LYS A 124 17.48 0.31 -9.75
C LYS A 124 16.18 -0.47 -9.54
N LEU A 125 15.37 -0.12 -8.54
CA LEU A 125 14.08 -0.77 -8.35
C LEU A 125 13.11 -0.45 -9.49
N GLY A 126 13.05 0.81 -9.91
CA GLY A 126 12.18 1.25 -11.01
C GLY A 126 12.45 0.52 -12.32
N GLU A 127 13.71 0.25 -12.64
CA GLU A 127 14.09 -0.57 -13.80
C GLU A 127 13.58 -2.02 -13.67
N ALA A 128 13.85 -2.69 -12.55
CA ALA A 128 13.43 -4.07 -12.32
C ALA A 128 11.89 -4.25 -12.33
N LEU A 129 11.15 -3.27 -11.81
CA LEU A 129 9.68 -3.29 -11.83
C LEU A 129 9.13 -3.17 -13.26
N ARG A 130 9.73 -2.31 -14.09
CA ARG A 130 9.36 -2.19 -15.51
C ARG A 130 9.67 -3.46 -16.30
N GLU A 131 10.84 -4.06 -16.07
CA GLU A 131 11.19 -5.38 -16.63
C GLU A 131 10.13 -6.45 -16.27
N SER A 132 9.49 -6.30 -15.11
CA SER A 132 8.45 -7.21 -14.59
C SER A 132 7.00 -6.78 -14.91
N ASN A 133 6.81 -5.73 -15.72
CA ASN A 133 5.50 -5.15 -16.06
C ASN A 133 4.66 -4.74 -14.83
N ILE A 134 5.32 -4.22 -13.80
CA ILE A 134 4.71 -3.64 -12.61
C ILE A 134 4.78 -2.12 -12.70
N ARG A 135 3.67 -1.44 -12.41
CA ARG A 135 3.61 0.03 -12.39
C ARG A 135 4.46 0.59 -11.25
N TYR A 136 5.13 1.70 -11.50
CA TYR A 136 6.16 2.21 -10.61
C TYR A 136 5.71 3.49 -9.90
N GLY A 137 5.52 3.40 -8.59
CA GLY A 137 5.12 4.51 -7.73
C GLY A 137 6.24 4.95 -6.79
N LEU A 138 6.20 6.23 -6.42
CA LEU A 138 7.18 6.87 -5.56
C LEU A 138 6.49 7.58 -4.42
N TYR A 139 6.83 7.19 -3.19
CA TYR A 139 6.47 7.94 -2.01
C TYR A 139 7.48 9.05 -1.76
N HIS A 140 7.00 10.23 -1.39
CA HIS A 140 7.85 11.36 -1.04
C HIS A 140 7.24 12.17 0.11
N SER A 141 7.94 12.25 1.24
CA SER A 141 7.54 13.14 2.31
C SER A 141 7.83 14.60 1.96
N LEU A 142 6.81 15.45 2.07
CA LEU A 142 6.92 16.89 1.87
C LEU A 142 7.77 17.55 2.94
N LEU A 143 7.63 17.14 4.22
CA LEU A 143 8.39 17.67 5.36
C LEU A 143 9.71 16.94 5.62
N GLU A 144 10.56 17.58 6.42
CA GLU A 144 11.73 16.98 7.06
C GLU A 144 11.82 17.45 8.50
N TRP A 145 11.72 16.54 9.48
CA TRP A 145 11.53 16.89 10.89
C TRP A 145 12.53 17.90 11.43
N PHE A 146 13.81 17.71 11.12
CA PHE A 146 14.92 18.48 11.70
C PHE A 146 15.71 19.28 10.66
N ASN A 147 15.15 19.46 9.45
CA ASN A 147 15.79 20.31 8.45
C ASN A 147 15.73 21.79 8.90
N PRO A 148 16.87 22.51 8.97
CA PRO A 148 16.89 23.89 9.44
C PRO A 148 16.00 24.85 8.63
N LEU A 149 15.86 24.63 7.32
CA LEU A 149 14.98 25.45 6.47
C LEU A 149 13.51 25.18 6.83
N TYR A 150 13.14 23.90 7.03
CA TYR A 150 11.77 23.54 7.42
C TYR A 150 11.42 24.13 8.79
N LEU A 151 12.34 24.02 9.75
CA LEU A 151 12.16 24.59 11.09
C LEU A 151 12.08 26.12 11.06
N ALA A 152 12.83 26.79 10.20
CA ALA A 152 12.75 28.24 10.02
C ALA A 152 11.40 28.66 9.41
N ASP A 153 10.95 27.97 8.36
CA ASP A 153 9.65 28.21 7.75
C ASP A 153 8.51 27.95 8.75
N LYS A 154 8.56 26.84 9.49
CA LYS A 154 7.61 26.53 10.56
C LYS A 154 7.60 27.60 11.66
N LYS A 155 8.76 28.08 12.10
CA LYS A 155 8.89 29.17 13.08
C LYS A 155 8.28 30.49 12.58
N SER A 156 8.30 30.73 11.27
CA SER A 156 7.63 31.88 10.65
C SER A 156 6.09 31.75 10.61
N GLY A 157 5.55 30.57 10.97
CA GLY A 157 4.16 30.20 10.74
C GLY A 157 3.88 29.90 9.26
N PHE A 158 4.85 29.30 8.56
CA PHE A 158 4.79 28.98 7.13
C PHE A 158 4.55 30.19 6.22
N LYS A 159 5.05 31.36 6.63
CA LYS A 159 4.99 32.62 5.84
C LYS A 159 6.16 32.73 4.85
N THR A 160 7.28 32.08 5.15
CA THR A 160 8.39 31.84 4.21
C THR A 160 8.27 30.44 3.63
N GLN A 161 8.93 30.19 2.50
CA GLN A 161 8.89 28.94 1.74
C GLN A 161 10.29 28.49 1.32
N ASP A 162 11.32 28.86 2.08
CA ASP A 162 12.71 28.56 1.73
C ASP A 162 12.96 27.06 1.60
N PHE A 163 12.37 26.26 2.50
CA PHE A 163 12.44 24.81 2.44
C PHE A 163 11.76 24.28 1.18
N VAL A 164 10.54 24.73 0.89
CA VAL A 164 9.80 24.25 -0.29
C VAL A 164 10.55 24.59 -1.58
N LEU A 165 11.05 25.82 -1.72
CA LEU A 165 11.73 26.30 -2.92
C LEU A 165 13.12 25.67 -3.12
N LYS A 166 13.85 25.38 -2.04
CA LYS A 166 15.24 24.89 -2.11
C LYS A 166 15.38 23.39 -1.89
N LYS A 167 14.34 22.73 -1.37
CA LYS A 167 14.38 21.32 -0.97
C LYS A 167 13.26 20.50 -1.60
N THR A 168 12.02 20.65 -1.12
CA THR A 168 10.91 19.76 -1.50
C THR A 168 10.56 19.82 -2.98
N MET A 169 10.42 21.02 -3.56
CA MET A 169 10.05 21.14 -4.97
C MET A 169 11.15 20.63 -5.92
N PRO A 170 12.42 21.08 -5.82
CA PRO A 170 13.49 20.54 -6.66
C PRO A 170 13.56 19.01 -6.65
N GLU A 171 13.35 18.37 -5.49
CA GLU A 171 13.28 16.91 -5.38
C GLU A 171 12.13 16.30 -6.15
N LEU A 172 10.91 16.84 -6.01
CA LEU A 172 9.73 16.34 -6.71
C LEU A 172 9.87 16.46 -8.23
N TYR A 173 10.37 17.60 -8.73
CA TYR A 173 10.62 17.77 -10.18
C TYR A 173 11.70 16.80 -10.67
N ASP A 174 12.80 16.63 -9.93
CA ASP A 174 13.87 15.69 -10.28
C ASP A 174 13.35 14.25 -10.35
N LEU A 175 12.58 13.80 -9.34
CA LEU A 175 12.00 12.47 -9.32
C LEU A 175 11.13 12.19 -10.56
N VAL A 176 10.29 13.15 -10.93
CA VAL A 176 9.39 13.00 -12.09
C VAL A 176 10.17 12.95 -13.41
N LEU A 177 11.11 13.88 -13.60
CA LEU A 177 11.89 13.97 -14.84
C LEU A 177 12.82 12.77 -15.02
N LYS A 178 13.51 12.39 -13.95
CA LYS A 178 14.50 11.31 -13.95
C LYS A 178 13.83 9.95 -14.04
N TYR A 179 12.88 9.68 -13.13
CA TYR A 179 12.34 8.34 -12.97
C TYR A 179 10.99 8.10 -13.60
N LYS A 180 10.26 9.12 -14.08
CA LYS A 180 8.97 8.96 -14.78
C LYS A 180 8.03 7.95 -14.07
N PRO A 181 7.60 8.24 -12.83
CA PRO A 181 6.73 7.36 -12.06
C PRO A 181 5.29 7.36 -12.61
N ASP A 182 4.60 6.23 -12.46
CA ASP A 182 3.17 6.10 -12.68
C ASP A 182 2.34 6.64 -11.49
N LEU A 183 2.94 6.73 -10.30
CA LEU A 183 2.26 7.21 -9.09
C LEU A 183 3.20 8.08 -8.24
N ILE A 184 2.70 9.19 -7.72
CA ILE A 184 3.37 9.98 -6.67
C ILE A 184 2.50 9.95 -5.42
N TRP A 185 3.04 9.37 -4.36
CA TRP A 185 2.39 9.24 -3.06
C TRP A 185 3.02 10.26 -2.11
N SER A 186 2.38 11.41 -1.90
CA SER A 186 2.91 12.41 -0.98
C SER A 186 2.48 12.15 0.47
N ASP A 187 3.23 12.67 1.42
CA ASP A 187 2.93 12.58 2.85
C ASP A 187 3.64 13.69 3.63
N GLY A 188 3.39 13.86 4.92
CA GLY A 188 4.08 14.94 5.67
C GLY A 188 3.50 16.33 5.37
N ASP A 189 2.27 16.39 4.89
CA ASP A 189 1.59 17.60 4.43
C ASP A 189 0.82 18.32 5.54
N TRP A 190 0.52 17.62 6.64
CA TRP A 190 -0.46 17.99 7.66
C TRP A 190 -0.21 19.31 8.40
N GLU A 191 1.01 19.87 8.37
CA GLU A 191 1.33 21.09 9.12
C GLU A 191 1.02 22.39 8.37
N ALA A 192 0.86 22.35 7.04
CA ALA A 192 0.85 23.56 6.23
C ALA A 192 -0.11 23.46 5.01
N PRO A 193 -0.66 24.59 4.55
CA PRO A 193 -1.59 24.62 3.43
C PRO A 193 -0.89 24.40 2.08
N GLU A 194 -1.68 24.17 1.04
CA GLU A 194 -1.27 23.98 -0.35
C GLU A 194 -0.47 25.18 -0.88
N SER A 195 -0.77 26.37 -0.37
CA SER A 195 -0.05 27.59 -0.70
C SER A 195 1.40 27.55 -0.22
N TYR A 196 1.67 27.06 1.00
CA TYR A 196 3.03 26.86 1.51
C TYR A 196 3.75 25.78 0.71
N TRP A 197 3.13 24.61 0.57
CA TRP A 197 3.74 23.49 -0.14
C TRP A 197 3.91 23.74 -1.63
N ASN A 198 3.28 24.77 -2.20
CA ASN A 198 3.21 25.04 -3.64
C ASN A 198 2.70 23.81 -4.44
N SER A 199 1.86 22.99 -3.82
CA SER A 199 1.44 21.70 -4.37
C SER A 199 0.53 21.88 -5.58
N THR A 200 -0.31 22.92 -5.61
CA THR A 200 -1.20 23.19 -6.76
C THR A 200 -0.42 23.49 -8.05
N SER A 201 0.67 24.27 -7.97
CA SER A 201 1.53 24.56 -9.11
C SER A 201 2.25 23.32 -9.61
N PHE A 202 2.81 22.52 -8.69
CA PHE A 202 3.47 21.26 -9.02
C PHE A 202 2.50 20.28 -9.69
N LEU A 203 1.31 20.09 -9.13
CA LEU A 203 0.30 19.19 -9.69
C LEU A 203 -0.22 19.68 -11.05
N ALA A 204 -0.34 21.00 -11.26
CA ALA A 204 -0.69 21.56 -12.57
C ALA A 204 0.37 21.22 -13.63
N TRP A 205 1.65 21.44 -13.32
CA TRP A 205 2.75 21.05 -14.18
C TRP A 205 2.79 19.53 -14.42
N LEU A 206 2.61 18.73 -13.36
CA LEU A 206 2.62 17.27 -13.41
C LEU A 206 1.58 16.75 -14.42
N TYR A 207 0.39 17.33 -14.43
CA TYR A 207 -0.71 16.89 -15.27
C TYR A 207 -0.78 17.53 -16.66
N ASN A 208 -0.09 18.65 -16.90
CA ASN A 208 -0.14 19.34 -18.19
C ASN A 208 1.14 19.14 -19.03
N ASP A 209 2.30 19.17 -18.37
CA ASP A 209 3.59 19.39 -19.03
C ASP A 209 4.62 18.28 -18.79
N SER A 210 4.47 17.52 -17.69
CA SER A 210 5.42 16.47 -17.33
C SER A 210 5.45 15.30 -18.33
N PRO A 211 6.54 14.50 -18.37
CA PRO A 211 6.64 13.34 -19.25
C PRO A 211 5.70 12.18 -18.88
N VAL A 212 5.00 12.27 -17.74
CA VAL A 212 4.11 11.22 -17.21
C VAL A 212 2.66 11.67 -17.12
N LYS A 213 2.32 12.84 -17.67
CA LYS A 213 1.00 13.47 -17.57
C LYS A 213 -0.17 12.56 -17.95
N ASP A 214 0.03 11.63 -18.87
CA ASP A 214 -1.01 10.72 -19.38
C ASP A 214 -1.25 9.50 -18.46
N THR A 215 -0.30 9.16 -17.59
CA THR A 215 -0.36 7.95 -16.76
C THR A 215 -0.33 8.20 -15.27
N VAL A 216 0.30 9.30 -14.83
CA VAL A 216 0.57 9.55 -13.41
C VAL A 216 -0.71 9.71 -12.59
N VAL A 217 -0.71 9.23 -11.36
CA VAL A 217 -1.77 9.48 -10.38
C VAL A 217 -1.16 9.93 -9.05
N VAL A 218 -1.89 10.74 -8.28
CA VAL A 218 -1.46 11.20 -6.96
C VAL A 218 -2.54 10.94 -5.92
N ASN A 219 -2.14 10.75 -4.66
CA ASN A 219 -3.04 10.65 -3.51
C ASN A 219 -3.60 12.01 -3.06
N ASP A 220 -4.23 12.05 -1.89
CA ASP A 220 -4.91 13.19 -1.29
C ASP A 220 -4.10 13.94 -0.20
N ARG A 221 -2.77 13.70 -0.11
CA ARG A 221 -1.93 14.23 0.97
C ARG A 221 -0.99 15.35 0.52
N TRP A 222 -1.55 16.42 -0.01
CA TRP A 222 -0.79 17.54 -0.61
C TRP A 222 -0.90 18.86 0.17
N CYS A 223 -1.65 18.87 1.26
CA CYS A 223 -1.83 20.02 2.14
C CYS A 223 -2.58 19.64 3.40
N ASN A 224 -2.49 20.49 4.43
CA ASN A 224 -3.45 20.43 5.52
C ASN A 224 -4.89 20.49 4.97
N ASN A 225 -5.76 19.60 5.45
CA ASN A 225 -7.14 19.49 4.98
C ASN A 225 -7.31 19.10 3.49
N CYS A 226 -6.30 18.54 2.82
CA CYS A 226 -6.45 17.93 1.49
C CYS A 226 -7.07 16.52 1.55
N SER A 227 -6.79 15.76 2.62
CA SER A 227 -7.25 14.38 2.78
C SER A 227 -8.78 14.27 2.69
N CYS A 228 -9.28 13.28 1.94
CA CYS A 228 -10.69 13.12 1.57
C CYS A 228 -11.35 14.27 0.78
N HIS A 229 -10.61 15.32 0.40
CA HIS A 229 -11.16 16.50 -0.27
C HIS A 229 -10.61 16.71 -1.68
N HIS A 230 -9.31 16.42 -1.88
CA HIS A 230 -8.58 16.65 -3.12
C HIS A 230 -7.74 15.44 -3.51
N GLY A 231 -7.21 15.41 -4.73
CA GLY A 231 -6.28 14.36 -5.19
C GLY A 231 -6.89 13.40 -6.20
N GLY A 232 -6.05 12.57 -6.83
CA GLY A 232 -6.48 11.61 -7.85
C GLY A 232 -7.21 10.39 -7.27
N TYR A 233 -6.93 10.07 -6.01
CA TYR A 233 -7.65 9.12 -5.17
C TYR A 233 -7.47 9.49 -3.70
N TYR A 234 -8.34 8.96 -2.84
CA TYR A 234 -8.30 9.26 -1.40
C TYR A 234 -7.63 8.15 -0.61
N ASN A 235 -6.72 8.52 0.29
CA ASN A 235 -6.32 7.68 1.41
C ASN A 235 -7.05 8.09 2.68
N CYS A 236 -7.43 9.36 2.86
CA CYS A 236 -8.08 9.93 4.04
C CYS A 236 -7.27 9.88 5.34
N ALA A 237 -6.84 8.69 5.75
CA ALA A 237 -5.99 8.40 6.90
C ALA A 237 -5.27 7.06 6.67
N ASP A 238 -4.29 6.75 7.50
CA ASP A 238 -3.67 5.43 7.49
C ASP A 238 -4.72 4.34 7.79
N LYS A 239 -4.69 3.23 7.04
CA LYS A 239 -5.61 2.10 7.19
C LYS A 239 -7.09 2.50 7.08
N TYR A 240 -7.39 3.57 6.34
CA TYR A 240 -8.75 4.05 6.11
C TYR A 240 -9.66 2.96 5.56
N LYS A 241 -10.87 2.89 6.10
CA LYS A 241 -11.96 2.03 5.63
C LYS A 241 -13.24 2.87 5.57
N PRO A 242 -13.87 3.01 4.39
CA PRO A 242 -15.10 3.78 4.30
C PRO A 242 -16.27 3.00 4.93
N GLY A 243 -17.17 3.71 5.59
CA GLY A 243 -18.39 3.11 6.16
C GLY A 243 -19.48 2.82 5.12
N THR A 244 -19.43 3.49 3.96
CA THR A 244 -20.36 3.34 2.84
C THR A 244 -19.59 3.40 1.52
N LEU A 245 -20.20 2.97 0.42
CA LEU A 245 -19.53 2.97 -0.89
C LEU A 245 -19.13 4.39 -1.32
N PRO A 246 -17.82 4.71 -1.45
CA PRO A 246 -17.38 6.04 -1.84
C PRO A 246 -17.68 6.33 -3.32
N ALA A 247 -17.97 7.58 -3.63
CA ALA A 247 -18.12 8.04 -5.02
C ALA A 247 -16.78 8.31 -5.72
N HIS A 248 -15.73 8.59 -4.95
CA HIS A 248 -14.38 8.85 -5.43
C HIS A 248 -13.49 7.62 -5.25
N LYS A 249 -12.50 7.42 -6.13
CA LYS A 249 -11.53 6.34 -5.97
C LYS A 249 -10.76 6.54 -4.67
N TRP A 250 -10.44 5.45 -4.01
CA TRP A 250 -9.66 5.44 -2.77
C TRP A 250 -8.68 4.27 -2.72
N GLU A 251 -7.74 4.34 -1.80
CA GLU A 251 -6.72 3.31 -1.54
C GLU A 251 -6.52 3.13 -0.03
N MET A 252 -6.57 1.88 0.42
CA MET A 252 -6.18 1.50 1.76
C MET A 252 -4.69 1.16 1.76
N CYS A 253 -3.88 1.97 2.42
CA CYS A 253 -2.53 1.56 2.82
C CYS A 253 -2.60 0.79 4.15
N SER A 254 -1.93 -0.37 4.21
CA SER A 254 -1.81 -1.22 5.40
C SER A 254 -0.41 -1.82 5.49
N SER A 255 -0.08 -2.48 6.60
CA SER A 255 1.27 -2.98 6.85
C SER A 255 1.26 -4.40 7.43
N ILE A 256 2.11 -5.28 6.91
CA ILE A 256 2.24 -6.65 7.44
C ILE A 256 2.64 -6.62 8.91
N ASP A 257 3.55 -5.73 9.29
CA ASP A 257 3.77 -5.41 10.70
C ASP A 257 2.69 -4.45 11.18
N LYS A 258 1.85 -4.87 12.13
CA LYS A 258 0.70 -4.07 12.57
C LYS A 258 1.12 -2.78 13.27
N LEU A 259 2.36 -2.70 13.76
CA LEU A 259 2.87 -1.61 14.60
C LEU A 259 3.81 -0.65 13.87
N SER A 260 4.29 -0.98 12.66
CA SER A 260 5.33 -0.22 11.97
C SER A 260 5.23 -0.33 10.46
N TRP A 261 5.63 0.72 9.73
CA TRP A 261 5.85 0.65 8.29
C TRP A 261 7.30 0.23 7.99
N GLY A 262 8.27 0.80 8.71
CA GLY A 262 9.68 0.41 8.63
C GLY A 262 9.98 -0.94 9.28
N TYR A 263 11.14 -1.51 8.96
CA TYR A 263 11.61 -2.74 9.59
C TYR A 263 11.94 -2.52 11.07
N ARG A 264 11.45 -3.42 11.94
CA ARG A 264 11.86 -3.49 13.33
C ARG A 264 12.29 -4.92 13.70
N SER A 265 13.49 -5.03 14.26
CA SER A 265 14.10 -6.28 14.71
C SER A 265 13.43 -6.86 15.95
N ASN A 266 12.68 -6.03 16.70
CA ASN A 266 11.95 -6.43 17.90
C ASN A 266 10.51 -6.89 17.65
N MET A 267 10.13 -7.18 16.39
CA MET A 267 8.80 -7.70 16.06
C MET A 267 8.56 -9.11 16.57
N ASN A 268 7.33 -9.37 17.00
CA ASN A 268 6.82 -10.70 17.32
C ASN A 268 5.79 -11.15 16.26
N VAL A 269 5.70 -12.45 16.01
CA VAL A 269 4.72 -13.05 15.07
C VAL A 269 3.29 -12.63 15.40
N ALA A 270 2.93 -12.49 16.68
CA ALA A 270 1.59 -12.04 17.10
C ALA A 270 1.29 -10.58 16.71
N GLU A 271 2.32 -9.78 16.42
CA GLU A 271 2.21 -8.38 15.97
C GLU A 271 2.21 -8.27 14.45
N LEU A 272 2.38 -9.38 13.73
CA LEU A 272 2.26 -9.43 12.28
C LEU A 272 0.82 -9.80 11.88
N MET A 273 0.40 -9.34 10.71
CA MET A 273 -0.82 -9.83 10.08
C MET A 273 -0.62 -11.30 9.67
N ASP A 274 -1.66 -12.10 9.88
CA ASP A 274 -1.75 -13.43 9.27
C ASP A 274 -2.35 -13.34 7.86
N GLU A 275 -2.28 -14.44 7.12
CA GLU A 275 -2.83 -14.56 5.77
C GLU A 275 -4.33 -14.19 5.74
N ALA A 276 -5.09 -14.62 6.74
CA ALA A 276 -6.52 -14.36 6.82
C ALA A 276 -6.86 -12.88 6.97
N SER A 277 -6.12 -12.17 7.81
CA SER A 277 -6.28 -10.73 7.97
C SER A 277 -5.95 -9.98 6.67
N ILE A 278 -4.88 -10.36 5.98
CA ILE A 278 -4.47 -9.73 4.72
C ILE A 278 -5.53 -9.91 3.63
N ILE A 279 -6.04 -11.13 3.46
CA ILE A 279 -7.07 -11.41 2.45
C ILE A 279 -8.40 -10.73 2.82
N THR A 280 -8.75 -10.71 4.11
CA THR A 280 -9.93 -9.98 4.60
C THR A 280 -9.86 -8.50 4.25
N GLU A 281 -8.74 -7.83 4.51
CA GLU A 281 -8.55 -6.41 4.15
C GLU A 281 -8.63 -6.19 2.64
N LEU A 282 -7.97 -7.03 1.84
CA LEU A 282 -8.04 -6.94 0.38
C LEU A 282 -9.48 -7.02 -0.12
N VAL A 283 -10.22 -8.06 0.30
CA VAL A 283 -11.57 -8.34 -0.17
C VAL A 283 -12.54 -7.23 0.23
N GLN A 284 -12.45 -6.76 1.48
CA GLN A 284 -13.22 -5.61 1.95
C GLN A 284 -12.94 -4.37 1.10
N THR A 285 -11.67 -4.02 0.93
CA THR A 285 -11.25 -2.83 0.20
C THR A 285 -11.74 -2.86 -1.25
N VAL A 286 -11.56 -3.97 -1.96
CA VAL A 286 -11.97 -4.10 -3.37
C VAL A 286 -13.50 -4.08 -3.52
N SER A 287 -14.24 -4.67 -2.59
CA SER A 287 -15.71 -4.67 -2.60
C SER A 287 -16.31 -3.26 -2.44
N PHE A 288 -15.60 -2.39 -1.72
CA PHE A 288 -15.86 -0.95 -1.62
C PHE A 288 -15.15 -0.12 -2.71
N GLY A 289 -14.54 -0.75 -3.70
CA GLY A 289 -13.98 -0.08 -4.89
C GLY A 289 -12.57 0.48 -4.72
N GLY A 290 -11.94 0.23 -3.58
CA GLY A 290 -10.59 0.70 -3.29
C GLY A 290 -9.49 -0.10 -3.97
N ASN A 291 -8.26 0.40 -3.86
CA ASN A 291 -7.04 -0.39 -4.01
C ASN A 291 -6.45 -0.74 -2.64
N TYR A 292 -5.84 -1.91 -2.51
CA TYR A 292 -5.11 -2.33 -1.33
C TYR A 292 -3.60 -2.20 -1.58
N LEU A 293 -2.92 -1.44 -0.73
CA LEU A 293 -1.50 -1.18 -0.77
C LEU A 293 -0.84 -1.75 0.49
N LEU A 294 -0.24 -2.95 0.35
CA LEU A 294 0.31 -3.70 1.48
C LEU A 294 1.80 -3.41 1.67
N ASN A 295 2.18 -2.93 2.85
CA ASN A 295 3.55 -2.52 3.15
C ASN A 295 4.43 -3.65 3.67
N VAL A 296 5.70 -3.61 3.24
CA VAL A 296 6.83 -4.30 3.85
C VAL A 296 7.96 -3.33 4.20
N GLY A 297 8.66 -3.61 5.31
CA GLY A 297 9.88 -2.90 5.70
C GLY A 297 11.12 -3.77 5.50
N PRO A 298 12.02 -3.47 4.55
CA PRO A 298 13.27 -4.19 4.38
C PRO A 298 14.32 -3.82 5.46
N THR A 299 15.26 -4.74 5.73
CA THR A 299 16.39 -4.48 6.63
C THR A 299 17.37 -3.48 6.03
N LYS A 300 18.31 -2.95 6.83
CA LYS A 300 19.36 -2.03 6.33
C LYS A 300 20.26 -2.64 5.25
N GLU A 301 20.34 -3.97 5.18
CA GLU A 301 21.08 -4.72 4.16
C GLU A 301 20.31 -4.85 2.84
N GLY A 302 19.00 -4.56 2.80
CA GLY A 302 18.17 -4.75 1.62
C GLY A 302 17.44 -6.09 1.55
N VAL A 303 17.33 -6.79 2.68
CA VAL A 303 16.58 -8.04 2.78
C VAL A 303 15.13 -7.76 3.14
N ILE A 304 14.19 -8.21 2.31
CA ILE A 304 12.80 -8.40 2.76
C ILE A 304 12.79 -9.68 3.58
N VAL A 305 12.55 -9.59 4.89
CA VAL A 305 12.70 -10.75 5.78
C VAL A 305 11.75 -11.90 5.41
N PRO A 306 12.12 -13.17 5.65
CA PRO A 306 11.35 -14.34 5.20
C PRO A 306 9.87 -14.32 5.60
N ILE A 307 9.54 -13.80 6.79
CA ILE A 307 8.14 -13.72 7.23
C ILE A 307 7.31 -12.75 6.36
N PHE A 308 7.90 -11.64 5.88
CA PHE A 308 7.21 -10.74 4.96
C PHE A 308 7.11 -11.35 3.56
N GLN A 309 8.14 -12.05 3.09
CA GLN A 309 8.08 -12.79 1.84
C GLN A 309 6.97 -13.85 1.87
N GLU A 310 6.88 -14.62 2.96
CA GLU A 310 5.88 -15.66 3.12
C GLU A 310 4.46 -15.09 3.04
N ARG A 311 4.17 -13.99 3.74
CA ARG A 311 2.86 -13.34 3.71
C ARG A 311 2.49 -12.78 2.33
N LEU A 312 3.46 -12.19 1.64
CA LEU A 312 3.27 -11.73 0.26
C LEU A 312 2.99 -12.90 -0.70
N LEU A 313 3.73 -14.00 -0.57
CA LEU A 313 3.52 -15.20 -1.38
C LEU A 313 2.19 -15.89 -1.05
N ALA A 314 1.74 -15.85 0.20
CA ALA A 314 0.43 -16.33 0.62
C ALA A 314 -0.71 -15.58 -0.09
N LEU A 315 -0.65 -14.24 -0.07
CA LEU A 315 -1.55 -13.39 -0.84
C LEU A 315 -1.52 -13.73 -2.33
N GLY A 316 -0.32 -13.92 -2.90
CA GLY A 316 -0.11 -14.33 -4.28
C GLY A 316 -0.82 -15.64 -4.64
N ARG A 317 -0.61 -16.70 -3.87
CA ARG A 317 -1.27 -18.00 -4.06
C ARG A 317 -2.80 -17.89 -4.05
N TRP A 318 -3.35 -17.06 -3.16
CA TRP A 318 -4.78 -16.82 -3.11
C TRP A 318 -5.28 -16.07 -4.36
N LEU A 319 -4.53 -15.06 -4.81
CA LEU A 319 -4.83 -14.27 -6.01
C LEU A 319 -4.67 -15.06 -7.31
N ASP A 320 -3.81 -16.07 -7.38
CA ASP A 320 -3.70 -16.96 -8.55
C ASP A 320 -5.02 -17.71 -8.81
N THR A 321 -5.75 -18.05 -7.74
CA THR A 321 -7.05 -18.71 -7.82
C THR A 321 -8.20 -17.71 -7.94
N ASN A 322 -8.22 -16.70 -7.06
CA ASN A 322 -9.37 -15.81 -6.86
C ASN A 322 -9.24 -14.44 -7.56
N GLY A 323 -8.10 -14.16 -8.18
CA GLY A 323 -7.76 -12.85 -8.75
C GLY A 323 -8.72 -12.39 -9.85
N GLU A 324 -9.46 -13.31 -10.49
CA GLU A 324 -10.53 -12.96 -11.42
C GLU A 324 -11.58 -12.03 -10.77
N ALA A 325 -11.91 -12.25 -9.50
CA ALA A 325 -12.87 -11.44 -8.74
C ALA A 325 -12.29 -10.13 -8.20
N ILE A 326 -10.97 -9.99 -8.24
CA ILE A 326 -10.27 -8.81 -7.73
C ILE A 326 -9.92 -7.87 -8.88
N TYR A 327 -9.02 -8.28 -9.78
CA TYR A 327 -8.49 -7.38 -10.81
C TYR A 327 -9.58 -6.90 -11.77
N LYS A 328 -9.57 -5.60 -12.08
CA LYS A 328 -10.54 -4.95 -12.97
C LYS A 328 -12.00 -5.05 -12.50
N SER A 329 -12.27 -5.53 -11.29
CA SER A 329 -13.62 -5.60 -10.75
C SER A 329 -14.13 -4.22 -10.36
N LYS A 330 -15.44 -4.11 -10.20
CA LYS A 330 -16.15 -2.95 -9.70
C LYS A 330 -16.97 -3.33 -8.47
N PRO A 331 -17.23 -2.38 -7.56
CA PRO A 331 -18.25 -2.55 -6.53
C PRO A 331 -19.55 -3.05 -7.15
N TRP A 332 -20.12 -4.10 -6.57
CA TRP A 332 -21.47 -4.50 -6.93
C TRP A 332 -22.48 -3.62 -6.19
N ARG A 333 -23.78 -3.71 -6.52
CA ARG A 333 -24.81 -2.87 -5.88
C ARG A 333 -24.97 -3.11 -4.37
N VAL A 334 -24.50 -4.27 -3.89
CA VAL A 334 -24.43 -4.65 -2.49
C VAL A 334 -22.98 -5.04 -2.23
N GLN A 335 -22.37 -4.52 -1.16
CA GLN A 335 -20.97 -4.77 -0.83
C GLN A 335 -20.79 -6.10 -0.09
N THR A 336 -21.75 -6.46 0.76
CA THR A 336 -21.68 -7.61 1.68
C THR A 336 -23.08 -8.05 2.10
N ASP A 337 -23.24 -9.33 2.43
CA ASP A 337 -24.44 -9.83 3.11
C ASP A 337 -24.21 -9.81 4.63
N ASN A 338 -25.28 -9.57 5.39
CA ASN A 338 -25.26 -9.77 6.84
C ASN A 338 -25.33 -11.28 7.16
N SER A 339 -24.25 -12.01 6.86
CA SER A 339 -24.13 -13.46 7.04
C SER A 339 -22.98 -13.82 7.98
N THR A 340 -23.08 -15.00 8.60
CA THR A 340 -22.02 -15.58 9.43
C THR A 340 -20.77 -15.95 8.63
N ASP A 341 -20.91 -16.08 7.30
CA ASP A 341 -19.87 -16.62 6.42
C ASP A 341 -18.95 -15.50 5.87
N MET A 342 -19.19 -14.26 6.29
CA MET A 342 -18.43 -13.06 5.91
C MET A 342 -18.32 -12.90 4.40
N VAL A 343 -19.48 -12.78 3.73
CA VAL A 343 -19.58 -12.68 2.27
C VAL A 343 -19.38 -11.24 1.81
N TRP A 344 -18.57 -11.08 0.77
CA TRP A 344 -18.27 -9.81 0.10
C TRP A 344 -18.49 -9.94 -1.40
N TYR A 345 -18.90 -8.85 -2.04
CA TYR A 345 -19.25 -8.87 -3.46
C TYR A 345 -18.43 -7.91 -4.30
N THR A 346 -18.00 -8.43 -5.45
CA THR A 346 -17.47 -7.64 -6.57
C THR A 346 -18.20 -8.02 -7.86
N SER A 347 -18.01 -7.22 -8.90
CA SER A 347 -18.59 -7.52 -10.21
C SER A 347 -17.62 -7.23 -11.35
N LYS A 348 -17.74 -7.98 -12.45
CA LYS A 348 -16.97 -7.75 -13.67
C LYS A 348 -17.78 -8.18 -14.89
N GLY A 349 -18.13 -7.23 -15.74
CA GLY A 349 -19.06 -7.48 -16.84
C GLY A 349 -20.41 -7.99 -16.30
N PRO A 350 -20.95 -9.10 -16.82
CA PRO A 350 -22.21 -9.68 -16.33
C PRO A 350 -22.05 -10.55 -15.08
N ALA A 351 -20.82 -10.84 -14.65
CA ALA A 351 -20.54 -11.73 -13.54
C ALA A 351 -20.53 -10.97 -12.20
N VAL A 352 -21.13 -11.59 -11.20
CA VAL A 352 -21.04 -11.21 -9.78
C VAL A 352 -20.19 -12.25 -9.07
N TYR A 353 -19.24 -11.82 -8.27
CA TYR A 353 -18.40 -12.71 -7.48
C TYR A 353 -18.78 -12.57 -6.02
N ALA A 354 -19.14 -13.69 -5.39
CA ALA A 354 -19.36 -13.80 -3.96
C ALA A 354 -18.10 -14.39 -3.31
N ILE A 355 -17.38 -13.58 -2.55
CA ILE A 355 -16.15 -13.95 -1.86
C ILE A 355 -16.49 -14.15 -0.38
N PHE A 356 -16.41 -15.37 0.12
CA PHE A 356 -16.74 -15.71 1.51
C PHE A 356 -15.48 -16.13 2.25
N LEU A 357 -15.33 -15.68 3.49
CA LEU A 357 -14.09 -15.82 4.25
C LEU A 357 -14.15 -16.96 5.27
N ILE A 358 -15.34 -17.51 5.52
CA ILE A 358 -15.57 -18.66 6.40
C ILE A 358 -16.32 -19.73 5.62
N TRP A 359 -15.79 -20.95 5.59
CA TRP A 359 -16.47 -22.08 4.95
C TRP A 359 -17.71 -22.50 5.76
N PRO A 360 -18.92 -22.54 5.15
CA PRO A 360 -20.14 -22.95 5.85
C PRO A 360 -20.05 -24.39 6.37
N GLN A 361 -20.43 -24.63 7.63
CA GLN A 361 -20.29 -25.95 8.29
C GLN A 361 -21.12 -27.06 7.62
N ASP A 362 -22.30 -26.72 7.10
CA ASP A 362 -23.18 -27.63 6.37
C ASP A 362 -22.85 -27.70 4.86
N SER A 363 -21.78 -27.03 4.43
CA SER A 363 -21.39 -26.87 3.02
C SER A 363 -22.48 -26.25 2.14
N VAL A 364 -23.37 -25.44 2.73
CA VAL A 364 -24.36 -24.65 1.99
C VAL A 364 -24.09 -23.17 2.18
N LEU A 365 -23.61 -22.51 1.12
CA LEU A 365 -23.42 -21.06 1.12
C LEU A 365 -24.76 -20.37 0.90
N LYS A 366 -25.09 -19.42 1.78
CA LYS A 366 -26.34 -18.66 1.74
C LYS A 366 -26.06 -17.22 1.30
N LEU A 367 -26.65 -16.82 0.18
CA LEU A 367 -26.48 -15.48 -0.40
C LEU A 367 -27.83 -14.78 -0.48
N ALA A 368 -28.01 -13.72 0.30
CA ALA A 368 -29.29 -13.00 0.41
C ALA A 368 -29.51 -12.00 -0.73
N ALA A 369 -28.43 -11.32 -1.18
CA ALA A 369 -28.52 -10.25 -2.18
C ALA A 369 -28.73 -10.68 -3.64
N PRO A 370 -28.11 -11.77 -4.15
CA PRO A 370 -28.28 -12.21 -5.54
C PRO A 370 -29.67 -12.80 -5.78
N ILE A 371 -30.35 -12.35 -6.84
CA ILE A 371 -31.66 -12.90 -7.24
C ILE A 371 -31.45 -13.80 -8.46
N PRO A 372 -31.57 -15.13 -8.33
CA PRO A 372 -31.33 -16.03 -9.44
C PRO A 372 -32.48 -16.03 -10.46
N SER A 373 -32.15 -16.37 -11.69
CA SER A 373 -33.06 -16.58 -12.82
C SER A 373 -32.89 -18.00 -13.39
N PRO A 374 -33.76 -18.46 -14.30
CA PRO A 374 -33.56 -19.74 -14.99
C PRO A 374 -32.25 -19.84 -15.78
N ALA A 375 -31.64 -18.70 -16.13
CA ALA A 375 -30.34 -18.64 -16.80
C ALA A 375 -29.14 -18.61 -15.85
N THR A 376 -29.38 -18.67 -14.52
CA THR A 376 -28.31 -18.53 -13.54
C THR A 376 -27.34 -19.71 -13.60
N GLN A 377 -26.06 -19.39 -13.74
CA GLN A 377 -24.96 -20.33 -13.63
C GLN A 377 -24.11 -19.98 -12.40
N VAL A 378 -23.74 -21.01 -11.65
CA VAL A 378 -22.94 -20.90 -10.44
C VAL A 378 -21.71 -21.78 -10.61
N THR A 379 -20.53 -21.17 -10.55
CA THR A 379 -19.24 -21.86 -10.59
C THR A 379 -18.37 -21.38 -9.43
N MET A 380 -17.30 -22.11 -9.10
CA MET A 380 -16.35 -21.73 -8.06
C MET A 380 -14.97 -21.59 -8.67
N LEU A 381 -14.27 -20.49 -8.37
CA LEU A 381 -12.91 -20.30 -8.87
C LEU A 381 -11.98 -21.36 -8.28
N GLY A 382 -11.13 -21.94 -9.13
CA GLY A 382 -10.27 -23.07 -8.77
C GLY A 382 -10.97 -24.44 -8.73
N PHE A 383 -12.26 -24.52 -9.05
CA PHE A 383 -13.02 -25.76 -9.08
C PHE A 383 -13.63 -25.99 -10.48
N ALA A 384 -13.53 -27.23 -10.98
CA ALA A 384 -14.06 -27.58 -12.29
C ALA A 384 -15.56 -27.93 -12.22
N GLY A 385 -16.37 -27.28 -13.04
CA GLY A 385 -17.79 -27.57 -13.20
C GLY A 385 -18.72 -26.57 -12.51
N THR A 386 -20.02 -26.83 -12.62
CA THR A 386 -21.08 -25.98 -12.05
C THR A 386 -21.54 -26.51 -10.70
N LEU A 387 -21.83 -25.61 -9.78
CA LEU A 387 -22.38 -25.93 -8.47
C LEU A 387 -23.90 -26.05 -8.54
N LYS A 388 -24.46 -26.94 -7.71
CA LYS A 388 -25.90 -27.04 -7.52
C LYS A 388 -26.37 -25.88 -6.66
N TRP A 389 -27.50 -25.31 -7.02
CA TRP A 389 -28.10 -24.21 -6.25
C TRP A 389 -29.62 -24.30 -6.28
N GLN A 390 -30.26 -23.68 -5.29
CA GLN A 390 -31.70 -23.53 -5.22
C GLN A 390 -32.08 -22.17 -4.64
N ARG A 391 -33.27 -21.68 -4.99
CA ARG A 391 -33.82 -20.44 -4.42
C ARG A 391 -34.67 -20.76 -3.19
N SER A 392 -34.35 -20.13 -2.07
CA SER A 392 -35.16 -20.09 -0.85
C SER A 392 -35.87 -18.74 -0.76
N PRO A 393 -37.21 -18.68 -0.56
CA PRO A 393 -37.93 -17.42 -0.39
C PRO A 393 -37.47 -16.60 0.82
N SER A 394 -37.00 -17.25 1.89
CA SER A 394 -36.58 -16.60 3.14
C SER A 394 -35.07 -16.40 3.25
N GLU A 395 -34.27 -17.21 2.56
CA GLU A 395 -32.80 -17.22 2.72
C GLU A 395 -32.03 -16.83 1.45
N GLY A 396 -32.72 -16.55 0.34
CA GLY A 396 -32.08 -16.13 -0.91
C GLY A 396 -31.56 -17.30 -1.75
N LEU A 397 -30.36 -17.18 -2.30
CA LEU A 397 -29.70 -18.19 -3.12
C LEU A 397 -28.88 -19.14 -2.23
N LEU A 398 -29.26 -20.42 -2.21
CA LEU A 398 -28.57 -21.49 -1.48
C LEU A 398 -27.70 -22.29 -2.46
N ILE A 399 -26.40 -22.36 -2.19
CA ILE A 399 -25.42 -23.00 -3.08
C ILE A 399 -24.77 -24.18 -2.35
N THR A 400 -24.89 -25.37 -2.92
CA THR A 400 -24.21 -26.56 -2.40
C THR A 400 -22.75 -26.54 -2.82
N LEU A 401 -21.87 -26.37 -1.84
CA LEU A 401 -20.42 -26.36 -2.05
C LEU A 401 -19.87 -27.79 -2.15
N PRO A 402 -18.75 -27.99 -2.87
CA PRO A 402 -18.09 -29.29 -2.89
C PRO A 402 -17.60 -29.64 -1.48
N TYR A 403 -17.63 -30.93 -1.12
CA TYR A 403 -17.07 -31.34 0.17
C TYR A 403 -15.58 -31.01 0.22
N MET A 404 -15.20 -30.13 1.13
CA MET A 404 -13.81 -29.86 1.44
C MET A 404 -13.46 -30.67 2.69
N PRO A 405 -12.56 -31.66 2.60
CA PRO A 405 -12.10 -32.33 3.80
C PRO A 405 -11.51 -31.27 4.74
N PRO A 406 -11.79 -31.32 6.06
CA PRO A 406 -11.21 -30.37 7.00
C PRO A 406 -9.68 -30.39 6.82
N PRO A 407 -9.03 -29.21 6.77
CA PRO A 407 -7.59 -29.18 6.59
C PRO A 407 -6.94 -30.02 7.70
N PRO A 408 -5.91 -30.82 7.39
CA PRO A 408 -5.14 -31.47 8.44
C PRO A 408 -4.59 -30.38 9.35
N LEU A 409 -5.05 -30.36 10.60
CA LEU A 409 -4.59 -29.40 11.60
C LEU A 409 -3.05 -29.49 11.73
N PRO A 410 -2.32 -28.38 11.84
CA PRO A 410 -2.76 -26.99 11.98
C PRO A 410 -2.39 -26.16 10.74
N VAL A 411 -2.87 -26.53 9.55
CA VAL A 411 -2.85 -25.57 8.43
C VAL A 411 -3.94 -24.54 8.72
N PRO A 412 -3.64 -23.23 8.77
CA PRO A 412 -4.67 -22.20 8.85
C PRO A 412 -5.67 -22.47 7.72
N PRO A 413 -7.00 -22.51 7.98
CA PRO A 413 -7.96 -22.70 6.91
C PRO A 413 -7.69 -21.65 5.84
N GLN A 414 -7.62 -22.08 4.57
CA GLN A 414 -7.48 -21.18 3.43
C GLN A 414 -8.40 -19.98 3.64
N ALA A 415 -7.84 -18.77 3.63
CA ALA A 415 -8.62 -17.61 3.98
C ALA A 415 -9.44 -17.13 2.79
N GLY A 416 -10.57 -17.79 2.57
CA GLY A 416 -11.61 -17.33 1.69
C GLY A 416 -11.61 -17.94 0.29
N TRP A 417 -12.81 -17.96 -0.28
CA TRP A 417 -13.14 -18.63 -1.53
C TRP A 417 -14.11 -17.79 -2.34
N THR A 418 -14.14 -18.03 -3.64
CA THR A 418 -14.96 -17.24 -4.55
C THR A 418 -15.90 -18.11 -5.37
N VAL A 419 -17.19 -17.79 -5.29
CA VAL A 419 -18.20 -18.26 -6.23
C VAL A 419 -18.46 -17.18 -7.29
N LYS A 420 -18.50 -17.58 -8.55
CA LYS A 420 -18.89 -16.75 -9.69
C LYS A 420 -20.34 -17.04 -10.04
N LEU A 421 -21.13 -15.98 -10.12
CA LEU A 421 -22.55 -15.99 -10.44
C LEU A 421 -22.78 -15.24 -11.76
N GLU A 422 -23.42 -15.90 -12.71
CA GLU A 422 -23.87 -15.28 -13.96
C GLU A 422 -25.38 -15.38 -14.08
N GLY A 423 -26.02 -14.44 -14.78
CA GLY A 423 -27.48 -14.43 -14.95
C GLY A 423 -28.26 -14.16 -13.65
N VAL A 424 -27.62 -13.54 -12.65
CA VAL A 424 -28.27 -13.07 -11.42
C VAL A 424 -28.60 -11.59 -11.55
N LYS A 425 -29.79 -11.20 -11.09
CA LYS A 425 -30.10 -9.77 -10.96
C LYS A 425 -29.38 -9.23 -9.76
#